data_AF-A0A1T4ND94-F1
#
_entry.id   AF-A0A1T4ND94-F1
#
_cell.length_a   1.000
_cell.length_b   1.000
_cell.length_c   1.000
_cell.angle_alpha   90.00
_cell.angle_beta   90.00
_cell.angle_gamma   90.00
#
_symmetry.space_group_name_H-M   'P 1'
#
loop_
_entity.id
_entity.type
_entity.pdbx_description
1 polymer ?
#
loop_
_entity_poly.entity_id
_entity_poly.type
_entity_poly.pdbx_seq_one_letter_code
_entity_poly.pdbx_strand_id
1 'polypeptide(L)'
;MEVKDSVNRAVNNQSLFPITVDKNLEDKFIKKTKSSALVLIPVSIIAVIVMAAIIYVLYNYVGFVRIRFFVIVVFLFPIYAVYNLFSTFGAIKKRDYQFFVGDVLGKTENDNYVIRGLEDQKISVLFGRKEYGPGERVIVARVKDELNLISAD
;
A
#
# COMPACT_ATOMS: atom_id res chain seq x y z
N MET A 1 -1.06 14.95 -1.49
CA MET A 1 -2.36 15.09 -2.18
C MET A 1 -3.15 13.81 -1.92
N GLU A 2 -4.39 13.88 -1.44
CA GLU A 2 -5.15 12.67 -1.12
C GLU A 2 -5.38 11.83 -2.38
N VAL A 3 -5.29 10.50 -2.24
CA VAL A 3 -5.47 9.56 -3.35
C VAL A 3 -6.87 9.68 -3.94
N LYS A 4 -7.88 9.86 -3.09
CA LYS A 4 -9.27 10.07 -3.50
C LYS A 4 -9.43 11.26 -4.44
N ASP A 5 -8.81 12.39 -4.11
CA ASP A 5 -8.87 13.61 -4.94
C ASP A 5 -8.08 13.49 -6.23
N SER A 6 -7.01 12.69 -6.22
CA SER A 6 -6.21 12.39 -7.41
C SER A 6 -7.02 11.53 -8.39
N VAL A 7 -7.68 10.48 -7.89
CA VAL A 7 -8.57 9.63 -8.68
C VAL A 7 -9.78 10.39 -9.21
N ASN A 8 -10.44 11.20 -8.38
CA ASN A 8 -11.59 11.99 -8.82
C ASN A 8 -11.24 12.96 -9.96
N ARG A 9 -10.06 13.60 -9.89
CA ARG A 9 -9.57 14.45 -10.99
C ARG A 9 -9.26 13.64 -12.24
N ALA A 10 -8.61 12.48 -12.09
CA ALA A 10 -8.30 11.62 -13.22
C ALA A 10 -9.56 11.10 -13.94
N VAL A 11 -10.62 10.79 -13.18
CA VAL A 11 -11.94 10.42 -13.72
C VAL A 11 -12.61 11.61 -14.40
N ASN A 12 -12.62 12.79 -13.78
CA ASN A 12 -13.20 14.00 -14.37
C ASN A 12 -12.48 14.43 -15.65
N ASN A 13 -11.17 14.21 -15.72
CA ASN A 13 -10.33 14.47 -16.89
C ASN A 13 -10.32 13.32 -17.91
N GLN A 14 -11.23 12.34 -17.77
CA GLN A 14 -11.37 11.17 -18.67
C GLN A 14 -10.08 10.38 -18.89
N SER A 15 -9.15 10.46 -17.93
CA SER A 15 -7.88 9.72 -17.96
C SER A 15 -7.99 8.37 -17.26
N LEU A 16 -9.03 8.20 -16.42
CA LEU A 16 -9.41 6.94 -15.79
C LEU A 16 -10.90 6.66 -16.01
N PHE A 17 -11.22 5.41 -16.32
CA PHE A 17 -12.59 4.95 -16.51
C PHE A 17 -13.00 4.00 -15.40
N PRO A 18 -14.07 4.26 -14.64
CA PRO A 18 -14.55 3.31 -13.64
C PRO A 18 -15.02 2.03 -14.32
N ILE A 19 -14.62 0.87 -13.80
CA ILE A 19 -15.04 -0.43 -14.31
C ILE A 19 -15.55 -1.34 -13.18
N THR A 20 -16.40 -2.28 -13.55
CA THR A 20 -16.76 -3.41 -12.70
C THR A 20 -15.93 -4.60 -13.13
N VAL A 21 -15.19 -5.19 -12.20
CA VAL A 21 -14.40 -6.41 -12.43
C VAL A 21 -15.23 -7.66 -12.14
N ASP A 22 -14.82 -8.81 -12.69
CA ASP A 22 -15.42 -10.10 -12.37
C ASP A 22 -15.24 -10.45 -10.88
N LYS A 23 -16.21 -11.18 -10.29
CA LYS A 23 -16.17 -11.60 -8.88
C LYS A 23 -14.91 -12.39 -8.53
N ASN A 24 -14.40 -13.21 -9.45
CA ASN A 24 -13.17 -13.97 -9.22
C ASN A 24 -11.94 -13.05 -9.09
N LEU A 25 -11.89 -11.98 -9.89
CA LEU A 25 -10.81 -10.99 -9.81
C LEU A 25 -10.94 -10.14 -8.54
N GLU A 26 -12.16 -9.78 -8.17
CA GLU A 26 -12.48 -9.07 -6.93
C GLU A 26 -12.06 -9.89 -5.70
N ASP A 27 -12.40 -11.18 -5.65
CA ASP A 27 -12.04 -12.09 -4.55
C ASP A 27 -10.52 -12.28 -4.45
N LYS A 28 -9.83 -12.40 -5.59
CA LYS A 28 -8.36 -12.44 -5.64
C LYS A 28 -7.76 -11.15 -5.08
N PHE A 29 -8.30 -9.99 -5.47
CA PHE A 29 -7.86 -8.70 -4.94
C PHE A 29 -8.06 -8.61 -3.43
N ILE A 30 -9.25 -8.92 -2.93
CA ILE A 30 -9.54 -8.91 -1.49
C ILE A 30 -8.61 -9.84 -0.72
N LYS A 31 -8.39 -11.06 -1.23
CA LYS A 31 -7.49 -12.04 -0.60
C LYS A 31 -6.06 -11.51 -0.54
N LYS A 32 -5.55 -10.90 -1.62
CA LYS A 32 -4.18 -10.43 -1.68
C LYS A 32 -3.94 -9.15 -0.90
N THR A 33 -4.92 -8.25 -0.87
CA THR A 33 -4.89 -7.06 0.00
C THR A 33 -4.89 -7.46 1.47
N LYS A 34 -5.73 -8.43 1.89
CA LYS A 34 -5.69 -8.99 3.25
C LYS A 34 -4.34 -9.65 3.56
N SER A 35 -3.82 -10.46 2.63
CA SER A 35 -2.53 -11.14 2.82
C SER A 35 -1.38 -10.13 2.97
N SER A 36 -1.36 -9.07 2.17
CA SER A 36 -0.32 -8.04 2.24
C SER A 36 -0.38 -7.28 3.56
N ALA A 37 -1.59 -6.94 4.03
CA ALA A 37 -1.79 -6.36 5.35
C ALA A 37 -1.34 -7.30 6.48
N LEU A 38 -1.57 -8.61 6.35
CA LEU A 38 -1.14 -9.60 7.35
C LEU A 38 0.38 -9.76 7.40
N VAL A 39 1.10 -9.59 6.29
CA VAL A 39 2.58 -9.62 6.26
C VAL A 39 3.19 -8.48 7.08
N LEU A 40 2.50 -7.35 7.27
CA LEU A 40 2.98 -6.30 8.17
C LEU A 40 3.12 -6.77 9.63
N ILE A 41 2.35 -7.77 10.07
CA ILE A 41 2.41 -8.28 11.45
C ILE A 41 3.80 -8.86 11.76
N PRO A 42 4.30 -9.92 11.07
CA PRO A 42 5.62 -10.47 11.36
C PRO A 42 6.75 -9.46 11.13
N VAL A 43 6.64 -8.57 10.13
CA VAL A 43 7.63 -7.49 9.91
C VAL A 43 7.68 -6.53 11.10
N SER A 44 6.52 -6.17 11.67
CA SER A 44 6.45 -5.32 12.86
C SER A 44 7.04 -6.01 14.10
N ILE A 45 6.86 -7.32 14.24
CA ILE A 45 7.46 -8.11 15.33
C ILE A 45 8.99 -8.13 15.20
N ILE A 46 9.51 -8.38 14.00
CA ILE A 46 10.96 -8.37 13.73
C ILE A 46 11.54 -6.99 14.05
N ALA A 47 10.87 -5.91 13.63
CA ALA A 47 11.30 -4.54 13.93
C ALA A 47 11.38 -4.28 15.45
N VAL A 48 10.40 -4.76 16.22
CA VAL A 48 10.41 -4.67 17.69
C VAL A 48 11.58 -5.45 18.30
N ILE A 49 11.87 -6.66 17.84
CA ILE A 49 12.99 -7.49 18.32
C ILE A 49 14.34 -6.81 18.04
N VAL A 50 14.54 -6.32 16.81
CA VAL A 50 15.77 -5.63 16.41
C VAL A 50 15.99 -4.38 17.27
N MET A 51 14.94 -3.59 17.49
CA MET A 51 15.04 -2.41 18.35
C MET A 51 15.27 -2.78 19.83
N ALA A 52 14.66 -3.85 20.33
CA ALA A 52 14.93 -4.32 21.70
C ALA A 52 16.41 -4.72 21.86
N ALA A 53 17.00 -5.37 20.85
CA ALA A 53 18.43 -5.68 20.85
C ALA A 53 19.29 -4.41 20.82
N ILE A 54 18.94 -3.41 20.00
CA ILE A 54 19.63 -2.11 19.96
C ILE A 54 19.55 -1.40 21.31
N ILE A 55 18.37 -1.36 21.94
CA ILE A 55 18.16 -0.77 23.26
C ILE A 55 18.98 -1.52 24.33
N TYR A 56 19.04 -2.85 24.27
CA TYR A 56 19.84 -3.65 25.19
C TYR A 56 21.33 -3.33 25.07
N VAL A 57 21.86 -3.19 23.86
CA VAL A 57 23.26 -2.77 23.64
C VAL A 57 23.48 -1.34 24.14
N LEU A 58 22.61 -0.39 23.80
CA LEU A 58 22.68 1.00 24.28
C LEU A 58 22.61 1.11 25.81
N TYR A 59 21.80 0.26 26.45
CA TYR A 59 21.68 0.18 27.91
C TYR A 59 23.00 -0.22 28.57
N ASN A 60 23.69 -1.21 28.00
CA ASN A 60 24.99 -1.67 28.51
C ASN A 60 26.11 -0.63 28.31
N TYR A 61 26.04 0.21 27.28
CA TYR A 61 27.13 1.14 26.92
C TYR A 61 26.96 2.60 27.38
N VAL A 62 25.73 3.14 27.52
CA VAL A 62 25.51 4.61 27.62
C VAL A 62 24.81 5.06 28.91
N GLY A 63 24.28 4.13 29.72
CA GLY A 63 23.58 4.48 30.97
C GLY A 63 22.17 5.08 30.77
N PHE A 64 21.37 5.02 31.84
CA PHE A 64 19.89 5.05 31.86
C PHE A 64 19.21 6.30 31.26
N VAL A 65 19.91 7.42 31.09
CA VAL A 65 19.27 8.74 30.95
C VAL A 65 18.86 9.09 29.50
N ARG A 66 19.45 8.46 28.47
CA ARG A 66 19.11 8.72 27.04
C ARG A 66 18.17 7.70 26.38
N ILE A 67 17.80 6.63 27.09
CA ILE A 67 17.08 5.48 26.51
C ILE A 67 15.57 5.73 26.39
N ARG A 68 15.01 6.62 27.23
CA ARG A 68 13.57 6.90 27.29
C ARG A 68 12.98 7.41 25.96
N PHE A 69 13.75 8.18 25.19
CA PHE A 69 13.29 8.70 23.90
C PHE A 69 13.21 7.60 22.82
N PHE A 70 14.17 6.67 22.82
CA PHE A 70 14.18 5.54 21.89
C PHE A 70 13.03 4.57 22.14
N VAL A 71 12.67 4.31 23.40
CA VAL A 71 11.57 3.42 23.76
C VAL A 71 10.23 3.94 23.21
N ILE A 72 9.97 5.25 23.24
CA ILE A 72 8.73 5.84 22.74
C ILE A 72 8.60 5.65 21.22
N VAL A 73 9.67 5.86 20.45
CA VAL A 73 9.67 5.67 18.99
C VAL A 73 9.42 4.21 18.61
N VAL A 74 9.90 3.26 19.42
CA VAL A 74 9.70 1.81 19.20
C VAL A 74 8.23 1.41 19.36
N PHE A 75 7.51 1.98 20.31
CA PHE A 75 6.09 1.67 20.49
C PHE A 75 5.19 2.24 19.39
N LEU A 76 5.62 3.30 18.69
CA LEU A 76 4.83 3.89 17.60
C LEU A 76 4.74 2.97 16.37
N PHE A 77 5.78 2.18 16.08
CA PHE A 77 5.80 1.25 14.94
C PHE A 77 4.72 0.15 14.98
N PRO A 78 4.58 -0.64 16.07
CA PRO A 78 3.53 -1.65 16.16
C PRO A 78 2.14 -1.03 16.20
N ILE A 79 1.97 0.15 16.82
CA ILE A 79 0.69 0.87 16.79
C ILE A 79 0.31 1.25 15.35
N TYR A 80 1.27 1.75 14.57
CA TYR A 80 1.04 2.07 13.15
C TYR A 80 0.69 0.84 12.32
N ALA A 81 1.41 -0.28 12.50
CA ALA A 81 1.12 -1.53 11.79
C ALA A 81 -0.28 -2.08 12.12
N VAL A 82 -0.65 -2.05 13.40
CA VAL A 82 -1.98 -2.47 13.87
C VAL A 82 -3.07 -1.55 13.33
N TYR A 83 -2.87 -0.22 13.37
CA TYR A 83 -3.79 0.75 12.81
C TYR A 83 -4.01 0.52 11.32
N ASN A 84 -2.93 0.33 10.55
CA ASN A 84 -3.04 0.13 9.11
C ASN A 84 -3.80 -1.16 8.79
N LEU A 85 -3.56 -2.23 9.56
CA LEU A 85 -4.28 -3.49 9.43
C LEU A 85 -5.78 -3.31 9.70
N PHE A 86 -6.17 -2.74 10.83
CA PHE A 86 -7.58 -2.51 11.15
C PHE A 86 -8.26 -1.59 10.15
N SER A 87 -7.56 -0.56 9.67
CA SER A 87 -8.09 0.36 8.68
C SER A 87 -8.32 -0.30 7.32
N THR A 88 -7.36 -1.12 6.85
CA THR A 88 -7.49 -1.89 5.61
C THR A 88 -8.60 -2.94 5.69
N PHE A 89 -8.68 -3.69 6.81
CA PHE A 89 -9.80 -4.62 7.03
C PHE A 89 -11.15 -3.89 7.12
N GLY A 90 -11.18 -2.71 7.73
CA GLY A 90 -12.35 -1.85 7.80
C GLY A 90 -12.81 -1.37 6.42
N ALA A 91 -11.88 -0.93 5.57
CA ALA A 91 -12.16 -0.50 4.20
C ALA A 91 -12.72 -1.65 3.35
N ILE A 92 -12.12 -2.85 3.43
CA ILE A 92 -12.63 -4.04 2.75
C ILE A 92 -14.03 -4.40 3.26
N LYS A 93 -14.27 -4.37 4.58
CA LYS A 93 -15.59 -4.69 5.16
C LYS A 93 -16.67 -3.70 4.73
N LYS A 94 -16.32 -2.42 4.58
CA LYS A 94 -17.21 -1.35 4.08
C LYS A 94 -17.37 -1.36 2.55
N ARG A 95 -16.71 -2.29 1.84
CA ARG A 95 -16.60 -2.30 0.38
C ARG A 95 -16.12 -0.97 -0.20
N ASP A 96 -15.23 -0.28 0.52
CA ASP A 96 -14.61 0.97 0.08
C ASP A 96 -13.42 0.68 -0.83
N TYR A 97 -13.71 0.07 -1.98
CA TYR A 97 -12.77 -0.21 -3.05
C TYR A 97 -13.40 0.07 -4.40
N GLN A 98 -12.59 0.55 -5.33
CA GLN A 98 -13.03 0.95 -6.67
C GLN A 98 -12.01 0.47 -7.70
N PHE A 99 -12.51 0.03 -8.85
CA PHE A 99 -11.66 -0.42 -9.95
C PHE A 99 -11.79 0.56 -11.11
N PHE A 100 -10.66 0.85 -11.74
CA PHE A 100 -10.55 1.77 -12.84
C PHE A 100 -9.68 1.16 -13.93
N VAL A 101 -9.88 1.60 -15.17
CA VAL A 101 -8.97 1.33 -16.28
C VAL A 101 -8.27 2.62 -16.66
N GLY A 102 -6.95 2.54 -16.81
CA GLY A 102 -6.10 3.64 -17.26
C GLY A 102 -4.95 3.13 -18.13
N ASP A 103 -4.31 4.08 -18.81
CA ASP A 103 -3.15 3.79 -19.66
C ASP A 103 -1.84 3.99 -18.89
N VAL A 104 -0.91 3.05 -19.02
CA VAL A 104 0.44 3.17 -18.46
C VAL A 104 1.25 4.18 -19.27
N LEU A 105 1.85 5.17 -18.62
CA LEU A 105 2.76 6.12 -19.25
C LEU A 105 4.22 5.64 -19.21
N GLY A 106 4.60 4.91 -18.15
CA GLY A 106 5.94 4.40 -17.97
C GLY A 106 6.19 3.84 -16.58
N LYS A 107 7.47 3.54 -16.29
CA LYS A 107 7.95 2.97 -15.03
C LYS A 107 8.88 3.96 -14.33
N THR A 108 8.72 4.10 -13.01
CA THR A 108 9.59 4.90 -12.11
C THR A 108 10.71 4.03 -11.52
N GLU A 109 11.77 4.66 -11.01
CA GLU A 109 13.00 4.06 -10.45
C GLU A 109 12.82 3.08 -9.26
N ASN A 110 11.58 2.78 -8.83
CA ASN A 110 11.28 1.89 -7.70
C ASN A 110 10.20 0.84 -8.04
N ASP A 111 10.20 0.32 -9.27
CA ASP A 111 9.18 -0.64 -9.76
C ASP A 111 7.72 -0.15 -9.68
N ASN A 112 7.53 1.16 -9.55
CA ASN A 112 6.22 1.79 -9.58
C ASN A 112 5.87 2.18 -11.02
N TYR A 113 4.59 2.12 -11.35
CA TYR A 113 4.07 2.52 -12.65
C TYR A 113 3.40 3.88 -12.58
N VAL A 114 3.63 4.66 -13.62
CA VAL A 114 2.98 5.96 -13.83
C VAL A 114 1.78 5.73 -14.71
N ILE A 115 0.60 6.10 -14.24
CA ILE A 115 -0.65 5.95 -14.98
C ILE A 115 -1.16 7.34 -15.34
N ARG A 116 -1.69 7.47 -16.56
CA ARG A 116 -2.21 8.74 -17.07
C ARG A 116 -3.26 9.33 -16.13
N GLY A 117 -3.05 10.57 -15.70
CA GLY A 117 -3.91 11.27 -14.73
C GLY A 117 -3.64 10.92 -13.25
N LEU A 118 -2.77 9.96 -12.95
CA LEU A 118 -2.28 9.62 -11.61
C LEU A 118 -0.76 9.74 -11.51
N GLU A 119 -0.18 10.70 -12.23
CA GLU A 119 1.27 10.86 -12.36
C GLU A 119 1.97 11.15 -11.03
N ASP A 120 1.28 11.82 -10.11
CA ASP A 120 1.79 12.15 -8.78
C ASP A 120 1.75 10.97 -7.79
N GLN A 121 1.17 9.83 -8.18
CA GLN A 121 0.92 8.71 -7.29
C GLN A 121 1.86 7.54 -7.58
N LYS A 122 2.36 6.91 -6.51
CA LYS A 122 3.17 5.70 -6.61
C LYS A 122 2.24 4.50 -6.68
N ILE A 123 2.20 3.84 -7.84
CA ILE A 123 1.30 2.70 -8.07
C ILE A 123 2.14 1.44 -8.27
N SER A 124 2.07 0.53 -7.30
CA SER A 124 2.75 -0.77 -7.34
C SER A 124 1.85 -1.86 -7.90
N VAL A 125 2.45 -2.92 -8.45
CA VAL A 125 1.73 -4.12 -8.88
C VAL A 125 1.42 -5.00 -7.67
N LEU A 126 0.14 -5.22 -7.39
CA LEU A 126 -0.29 -6.13 -6.34
C LEU A 126 -0.30 -7.58 -6.84
N PHE A 127 -0.82 -7.82 -8.05
CA PHE A 127 -0.77 -9.12 -8.73
C PHE A 127 -1.07 -9.06 -10.22
N GLY A 128 -0.69 -10.13 -10.93
CA GLY A 128 -0.84 -10.26 -12.37
C GLY A 128 0.51 -10.29 -13.06
N ARG A 129 0.60 -9.70 -14.26
CA ARG A 129 1.87 -9.56 -15.00
C ARG A 129 2.92 -8.82 -14.17
N LYS A 130 4.17 -9.30 -14.30
CA LYS A 130 5.34 -8.68 -13.68
C LYS A 130 5.67 -7.31 -14.29
N GLU A 131 5.39 -7.14 -15.59
CA GLU A 131 5.74 -5.93 -16.33
C GLU A 131 4.61 -5.47 -17.24
N TYR A 132 4.41 -4.15 -17.29
CA TYR A 132 3.48 -3.47 -18.18
C TYR A 132 4.25 -2.46 -19.04
N GLY A 133 3.96 -2.45 -20.34
CA GLY A 133 4.55 -1.53 -21.29
C GLY A 133 3.86 -0.15 -21.29
N PRO A 134 4.55 0.92 -21.73
CA PRO A 134 3.90 2.20 -21.96
C PRO A 134 2.83 2.06 -23.06
N GLY A 135 1.66 2.65 -22.83
CA GLY A 135 0.48 2.57 -23.70
C GLY A 135 -0.44 1.37 -23.43
N GLU A 136 -0.07 0.46 -22.54
CA GLU A 136 -0.95 -0.66 -22.16
C GLU A 136 -2.10 -0.18 -21.25
N ARG A 137 -3.29 -0.74 -21.47
CA ARG A 137 -4.44 -0.58 -20.57
C ARG A 137 -4.31 -1.52 -19.40
N VAL A 138 -4.38 -0.96 -18.21
CA VAL A 138 -4.25 -1.70 -16.95
C VAL A 138 -5.41 -1.40 -16.02
N ILE A 139 -5.71 -2.35 -15.12
CA ILE A 139 -6.73 -2.17 -14.10
C ILE A 139 -6.06 -1.64 -12.83
N VAL A 140 -6.52 -0.47 -12.41
CA VAL A 140 -6.11 0.20 -11.18
C VAL A 140 -7.17 -0.03 -10.12
N ALA A 141 -6.79 -0.68 -9.03
CA ALA A 141 -7.62 -0.87 -7.86
C ALA A 141 -7.26 0.18 -6.80
N ARG A 142 -8.25 0.97 -6.39
CA ARG A 142 -8.17 1.84 -5.23
C ARG A 142 -8.74 1.12 -4.03
N VAL A 143 -7.98 1.07 -2.93
CA VAL A 143 -8.47 0.68 -1.60
C VAL A 143 -8.07 1.79 -0.64
N LYS A 144 -9.03 2.43 0.02
CA LYS A 144 -8.77 3.54 0.96
C LYS A 144 -7.91 4.66 0.33
N ASP A 145 -6.63 4.71 0.68
CA ASP A 145 -5.63 5.70 0.26
C ASP A 145 -4.46 5.05 -0.52
N GLU A 146 -4.65 3.82 -1.00
CA GLU A 146 -3.65 3.08 -1.75
C GLU A 146 -4.17 2.78 -3.17
N LEU A 147 -3.26 2.88 -4.14
CA LEU A 147 -3.50 2.55 -5.54
C LEU A 147 -2.62 1.37 -5.91
N ASN A 148 -3.24 0.34 -6.48
CA ASN A 148 -2.59 -0.90 -6.81
C ASN A 148 -2.97 -1.33 -8.21
N LEU A 149 -1.99 -1.80 -8.99
CA LEU A 149 -2.24 -2.45 -10.26
C LEU A 149 -2.64 -3.91 -10.06
N ILE A 150 -3.69 -4.32 -10.77
CA ILE A 150 -4.17 -5.69 -10.80
C ILE A 150 -4.32 -6.16 -12.25
N SER A 151 -4.05 -7.44 -12.49
CA SER A 151 -4.41 -8.11 -13.73
C SER A 151 -4.88 -9.54 -13.47
N ALA A 152 -5.71 -10.04 -14.38
CA ALA A 152 -6.29 -11.38 -14.32
C ALA A 152 -5.34 -12.49 -14.80
N ASP A 153 -4.24 -12.11 -15.48
CA ASP A 153 -3.20 -13.01 -15.98
C ASP A 153 -2.46 -13.77 -14.87
#